data_AF-A0A661UKU8-F1
#
_entry.id   AF-A0A661UKU8-F1
#
_cell.length_a   1.000
_cell.length_b   1.000
_cell.length_c   1.000
_cell.angle_alpha   90.00
_cell.angle_beta   90.00
_cell.angle_gamma   90.00
#
_symmetry.space_group_name_H-M   'P 1'
#
loop_
_entity.id
_entity.type
_entity.pdbx_description
1 polymer ?
#
loop_
_entity_poly.entity_id
_entity_poly.type
_entity_poly.pdbx_seq_one_letter_code
_entity_poly.pdbx_strand_id
1 'polypeptide(L)'
;MDIKQFFNEAHNTICNYADVKFVFGNLIEAEGKAIIPVSTIKYAIGIGEGKGPDLSKVKGIAGEEAEDKNPTENRPGGKGIGGKLSNSPLGVFEITEDSTRFIPVIPVKAILMMITVWIVTRVFKRKRK
;
A
#
# COMPACT_ATOMS: atom_id res chain seq x y z
N MET A 1 18.98 6.96 17.69
CA MET A 1 17.54 6.72 17.95
C MET A 1 17.28 5.23 17.81
N ASP A 2 16.69 4.64 18.84
CA ASP A 2 16.37 3.21 18.87
C ASP A 2 15.17 2.92 17.96
N ILE A 3 15.21 1.86 17.14
CA ILE A 3 14.12 1.54 16.20
C ILE A 3 12.79 1.33 16.92
N LYS A 4 12.85 0.83 18.16
CA LYS A 4 11.68 0.67 19.03
C LYS A 4 11.07 2.01 19.45
N GLN A 5 11.91 3.03 19.70
CA GLN A 5 11.43 4.36 20.05
C GLN A 5 10.75 5.03 18.86
N PHE A 6 11.33 4.94 17.66
CA PHE A 6 10.70 5.46 16.44
C PHE A 6 9.34 4.81 16.17
N PHE A 7 9.24 3.49 16.34
CA PHE A 7 7.98 2.78 16.11
C PHE A 7 6.90 3.16 17.13
N ASN A 8 7.28 3.29 18.40
CA ASN A 8 6.37 3.72 19.46
C ASN A 8 5.94 5.18 19.28
N GLU A 9 6.83 6.04 18.82
CA GLU A 9 6.54 7.45 18.55
C GLU A 9 5.63 7.59 17.33
N ALA A 10 5.92 6.90 16.22
CA ALA A 10 5.03 6.84 15.07
C ALA A 10 3.66 6.24 15.43
N HIS A 11 3.61 5.20 16.27
CA HIS A 11 2.36 4.62 16.75
C HIS A 11 1.57 5.63 17.58
N ASN A 12 2.21 6.30 18.54
CA ASN A 12 1.54 7.29 19.38
C ASN A 12 1.10 8.50 18.56
N THR A 13 1.88 8.97 17.60
CA THR A 13 1.47 10.03 16.68
C THR A 13 0.29 9.56 15.83
N ILE A 14 0.33 8.38 15.22
CA ILE A 14 -0.78 7.90 14.37
C ILE A 14 -2.04 7.63 15.21
N CYS A 15 -1.94 7.06 16.40
CA CYS A 15 -3.12 6.83 17.25
C CYS A 15 -3.70 8.13 17.79
N ASN A 16 -2.86 9.13 18.11
CA ASN A 16 -3.32 10.45 18.56
C ASN A 16 -3.81 11.34 17.41
N TYR A 17 -3.28 11.16 16.19
CA TYR A 17 -3.67 11.89 14.98
C TYR A 17 -4.55 11.07 14.04
N ALA A 18 -4.99 9.85 14.39
CA ALA A 18 -6.05 9.11 13.68
C ALA A 18 -7.40 9.76 14.01
N ASP A 19 -7.46 11.07 13.76
CA ASP A 19 -8.64 11.90 13.89
C ASP A 19 -9.68 11.40 12.88
N VAL A 20 -10.93 11.48 13.29
CA VAL A 20 -12.11 11.14 12.49
C VAL A 20 -12.06 11.87 11.13
N LYS A 21 -11.42 13.04 11.06
CA LYS A 21 -11.17 13.83 9.84
C LYS A 21 -10.38 13.11 8.75
N PHE A 22 -9.58 12.10 9.09
CA PHE A 22 -8.88 11.29 8.10
C PHE A 22 -9.81 10.31 7.38
N VAL A 23 -10.90 9.92 8.03
CA VAL A 23 -11.88 8.97 7.51
C VAL A 23 -13.06 9.71 6.89
N PHE A 24 -13.54 10.77 7.55
CA PHE A 24 -14.66 11.60 7.12
C PHE A 24 -14.14 12.94 6.62
N GLY A 25 -14.50 13.28 5.37
CA GLY A 25 -14.21 14.61 4.85
C GLY A 25 -15.20 15.66 5.34
N ASN A 26 -15.02 16.88 4.84
CA ASN A 26 -15.88 18.00 5.21
C ASN A 26 -17.33 17.74 4.80
N LEU A 27 -18.26 18.24 5.62
CA LEU A 27 -19.69 18.25 5.30
C LEU A 27 -19.93 19.15 4.09
N ILE A 28 -20.65 18.62 3.11
CA ILE A 28 -21.07 19.34 1.92
C ILE A 28 -22.60 19.42 1.95
N GLU A 29 -23.14 20.62 2.16
CA GLU A 29 -24.56 20.87 2.06
C GLU A 29 -24.92 21.19 0.61
N ALA A 30 -25.69 20.31 -0.03
CA ALA A 30 -26.13 20.46 -1.40
C ALA A 30 -27.60 20.05 -1.52
N GLU A 31 -28.42 20.89 -2.18
CA GLU A 31 -29.81 20.56 -2.52
C GLU A 31 -30.68 20.12 -1.32
N GLY A 32 -30.46 20.71 -0.13
CA GLY A 32 -31.18 20.34 1.10
C GLY A 32 -30.73 19.02 1.72
N LYS A 33 -29.57 18.49 1.31
CA LYS A 33 -28.98 17.26 1.82
C LYS A 33 -27.59 17.52 2.36
N ALA A 34 -27.27 16.85 3.46
CA ALA A 34 -25.96 16.85 4.09
C ALA A 34 -25.14 15.65 3.56
N ILE A 35 -24.06 15.91 2.83
CA ILE A 35 -23.21 14.88 2.23
C ILE A 35 -21.89 14.80 2.99
N ILE A 36 -21.55 13.63 3.52
CA ILE A 36 -20.27 13.38 4.21
C ILE A 36 -19.46 12.34 3.42
N PRO A 37 -18.36 12.72 2.76
CA PRO A 37 -17.52 11.78 2.05
C PRO A 37 -16.67 10.94 3.02
N VAL A 38 -16.46 9.67 2.67
CA VAL A 38 -15.74 8.71 3.51
C VAL A 38 -14.67 8.00 2.72
N SER A 39 -13.49 7.88 3.34
CA SER A 39 -12.35 7.19 2.77
C SER A 39 -11.67 6.26 3.77
N THR A 40 -10.99 5.25 3.25
CA THR A 40 -10.13 4.36 4.04
C THR A 40 -8.67 4.75 3.81
N ILE A 41 -7.96 5.01 4.91
CA ILE A 41 -6.52 5.22 4.88
C ILE A 41 -5.82 3.95 5.33
N LYS A 42 -4.82 3.51 4.57
CA LYS A 42 -3.96 2.38 4.89
C LYS A 42 -2.52 2.85 4.91
N TYR A 43 -1.82 2.52 5.97
CA TYR A 43 -0.40 2.78 6.14
C TYR A 43 0.33 1.46 6.32
N ALA A 44 1.43 1.27 5.60
CA ALA A 44 2.27 0.10 5.71
C ALA A 44 3.74 0.53 5.76
N ILE A 45 4.49 -0.01 6.73
CA ILE A 45 5.95 0.12 6.79
C ILE A 45 6.53 -1.25 6.49
N GLY A 46 7.50 -1.30 5.58
CA GLY A 46 8.26 -2.49 5.24
C GLY A 46 9.75 -2.25 5.44
N ILE A 47 10.43 -3.26 5.96
CA ILE A 47 11.90 -3.34 5.96
C ILE A 47 12.32 -4.32 4.87
N GLY A 48 13.34 -3.96 4.10
CA GLY A 48 13.85 -4.78 3.00
C GLY A 48 15.37 -4.83 3.01
N GLU A 49 15.92 -5.98 2.66
CA GLU A 49 17.35 -6.16 2.44
C GLU A 49 17.58 -6.53 0.97
N GLY A 50 18.34 -5.70 0.26
CA GLY A 50 18.77 -5.92 -1.11
C GLY A 50 20.20 -6.43 -1.13
N LYS A 51 20.46 -7.49 -1.90
CA LYS A 51 21.82 -7.92 -2.23
C LYS A 51 22.27 -7.19 -3.49
N GLY A 52 23.35 -6.42 -3.37
CA GLY A 52 23.97 -5.76 -4.50
C GLY A 52 24.62 -6.73 -5.49
N PRO A 53 25.01 -6.23 -6.67
CA PRO A 53 25.60 -7.03 -7.72
C PRO A 53 26.89 -7.71 -7.25
N ASP A 54 27.16 -8.89 -7.80
CA ASP A 54 28.36 -9.66 -7.50
C ASP A 54 29.59 -8.99 -8.14
N LEU A 55 30.38 -8.28 -7.33
CA LEU A 55 31.56 -7.54 -7.76
C LEU A 55 32.62 -8.45 -8.37
N SER A 56 32.60 -9.76 -8.07
CA SER A 56 33.49 -10.77 -8.67
C SER A 56 33.31 -10.94 -10.18
N LYS A 57 32.22 -10.43 -10.76
CA LYS A 57 31.96 -10.49 -12.22
C LYS A 57 32.31 -9.20 -12.97
N VAL A 58 32.74 -8.14 -12.30
CA VAL A 58 33.17 -6.89 -12.94
C VAL A 58 34.62 -7.05 -13.42
N LYS A 59 34.77 -7.40 -14.70
CA LYS A 59 36.08 -7.59 -15.34
C LYS A 59 36.76 -6.22 -15.52
N GLY A 60 37.78 -5.92 -14.70
CA GLY A 60 38.67 -4.76 -14.90
C GLY A 60 39.16 -4.01 -13.66
N ILE A 61 38.75 -4.38 -12.44
CA ILE A 61 39.19 -3.70 -11.20
C ILE A 61 39.63 -4.74 -10.15
N ALA A 62 40.46 -5.70 -10.55
CA ALA A 62 41.13 -6.60 -9.62
C ALA A 62 42.62 -6.26 -9.65
N GLY A 63 43.01 -5.28 -8.84
CA GLY A 63 44.36 -5.27 -8.29
C GLY A 63 44.49 -6.50 -7.39
N GLU A 64 45.59 -7.21 -7.56
CA GLU A 64 46.00 -8.36 -6.76
C GLU A 64 45.81 -8.08 -5.27
N GLU A 65 44.94 -8.85 -4.62
CA GLU A 65 44.93 -9.21 -3.19
C GLU A 65 43.51 -9.74 -2.85
N ALA A 66 43.24 -10.99 -3.22
CA ALA A 66 42.03 -11.70 -2.81
C ALA A 66 42.40 -13.11 -2.34
N GLU A 67 43.20 -13.17 -1.29
CA GLU A 67 43.40 -14.39 -0.52
C GLU A 67 42.32 -14.45 0.59
N ASP A 68 41.51 -15.50 0.52
CA ASP A 68 40.80 -16.13 1.64
C ASP A 68 39.76 -15.32 2.43
N LYS A 69 38.67 -14.89 1.80
CA LYS A 69 37.42 -14.57 2.52
C LYS A 69 36.17 -15.08 1.79
N ASN A 70 35.27 -15.69 2.56
CA ASN A 70 34.01 -16.32 2.15
C ASN A 70 33.28 -15.55 1.02
N PRO A 71 32.74 -16.23 -0.02
CA PRO A 71 32.07 -15.59 -1.17
C PRO A 71 30.81 -14.77 -0.81
N THR A 72 30.37 -14.83 0.44
CA THR A 72 29.21 -14.09 0.97
C THR A 72 29.55 -12.66 1.40
N GLU A 73 30.82 -12.31 1.61
CA GLU A 73 31.23 -11.04 2.22
C GLU A 73 31.44 -9.90 1.19
N ASN A 74 31.59 -10.23 -0.09
CA ASN A 74 31.90 -9.26 -1.16
C ASN A 74 30.68 -8.72 -1.92
N ARG A 75 29.46 -8.93 -1.42
CA ARG A 75 28.26 -8.31 -2.02
C ARG A 75 27.86 -7.08 -1.19
N PRO A 76 27.87 -5.87 -1.77
CA PRO A 76 27.35 -4.70 -1.08
C PRO A 76 25.87 -4.95 -0.77
N GLY A 77 25.55 -5.19 0.49
CA GLY A 77 24.19 -5.35 0.98
C GLY A 77 23.58 -3.98 1.28
N GLY A 78 22.40 -3.69 0.76
CA GLY A 78 21.63 -2.51 1.10
C GLY A 78 20.47 -2.88 2.01
N LYS A 79 20.36 -2.26 3.19
CA LYS A 79 19.14 -2.31 3.99
C LYS A 79 18.33 -1.05 3.69
N GLY A 80 17.05 -1.24 3.37
CA GLY A 80 16.10 -0.16 3.09
C GLY A 80 14.89 -0.26 4.00
N ILE A 81 14.38 0.91 4.40
CA ILE A 81 13.08 1.03 5.04
C ILE A 81 12.18 1.76 4.05
N GLY A 82 11.01 1.20 3.77
CA GLY A 82 10.02 1.78 2.87
C GLY A 82 8.68 1.94 3.56
N GLY A 83 7.96 3.02 3.25
CA GLY A 83 6.59 3.25 3.70
C GLY A 83 5.64 3.34 2.51
N LYS A 84 4.40 2.88 2.68
CA LYS A 84 3.32 3.08 1.71
C LYS A 84 2.11 3.66 2.44
N LEU A 85 1.65 4.82 1.96
CA LEU A 85 0.37 5.40 2.32
C LEU A 85 -0.59 5.21 1.15
N SER A 86 -1.80 4.73 1.44
CA SER A 86 -2.85 4.54 0.45
C SER A 86 -4.14 5.12 0.98
N ASN A 87 -4.71 6.09 0.26
CA ASN A 87 -6.07 6.57 0.44
C ASN A 87 -6.97 5.87 -0.59
N SER A 88 -8.10 5.32 -0.16
CA SER A 88 -9.10 4.75 -1.06
C SER A 88 -10.49 5.24 -0.66
N PRO A 89 -11.21 5.97 -1.54
CA PRO A 89 -12.56 6.42 -1.26
C PRO A 89 -13.49 5.21 -1.10
N LEU A 90 -14.31 5.23 -0.05
CA LEU A 90 -15.26 4.17 0.24
C LEU A 90 -16.66 4.53 -0.27
N GLY A 91 -17.07 5.79 -0.10
CA GLY A 91 -18.41 6.22 -0.42
C GLY A 91 -18.73 7.61 0.13
N VAL A 92 -20.00 7.97 0.08
CA VAL A 92 -20.55 9.16 0.71
C VAL A 92 -21.76 8.78 1.56
N PHE A 93 -21.90 9.40 2.72
CA PHE A 93 -23.16 9.39 3.47
C PHE A 93 -24.02 10.54 2.98
N GLU A 94 -25.24 10.23 2.55
CA GLU A 94 -26.30 11.20 2.30
C GLU A 94 -27.20 11.23 3.53
N ILE A 95 -27.24 12.38 4.20
CA ILE A 95 -28.10 12.65 5.35
C ILE A 95 -29.20 13.59 4.89
N THR A 96 -30.44 13.12 5.04
CA THR A 96 -31.68 13.87 4.82
C THR A 96 -32.45 13.93 6.14
N GLU A 97 -33.47 14.77 6.24
CA GLU A 97 -34.31 14.85 7.45
C GLU A 97 -34.93 13.49 7.81
N ASP A 98 -35.32 12.70 6.81
CA ASP A 98 -36.02 11.43 6.99
C ASP A 98 -35.09 10.22 7.14
N SER A 99 -33.86 10.27 6.57
CA SER A 99 -33.00 9.10 6.51
C SER A 99 -31.51 9.40 6.27
N THR A 100 -30.66 8.46 6.67
CA THR A 100 -29.23 8.42 6.32
C THR A 100 -28.96 7.22 5.42
N ARG A 101 -28.32 7.46 4.27
CA ARG A 101 -27.97 6.40 3.30
C ARG A 101 -26.49 6.45 2.97
N PHE A 102 -25.88 5.27 2.82
CA PHE A 102 -24.49 5.15 2.38
C PHE A 102 -24.45 4.79 0.90
N ILE A 103 -23.83 5.65 0.09
CA ILE A 103 -23.63 5.45 -1.35
C ILE A 103 -22.18 5.03 -1.58
N PRO A 104 -21.91 3.73 -1.84
CA PRO A 104 -20.55 3.24 -2.02
C PRO A 104 -19.96 3.64 -3.37
N VAL A 105 -18.66 3.92 -3.40
CA VAL A 105 -17.89 4.06 -4.63
C VAL A 105 -17.44 2.68 -5.09
N ILE A 106 -17.93 2.24 -6.25
CA ILE A 106 -17.53 0.95 -6.82
C ILE A 106 -16.21 1.14 -7.60
N PRO A 107 -15.11 0.49 -7.20
CA PRO A 107 -13.84 0.65 -7.89
C PRO A 107 -13.89 -0.05 -9.26
N VAL A 108 -13.54 0.67 -10.33
CA VAL A 108 -13.47 0.15 -11.71
C VAL A 108 -12.60 -1.11 -11.80
N LYS A 109 -11.55 -1.20 -10.99
CA LYS A 109 -10.68 -2.38 -10.90
C LYS A 109 -11.45 -3.64 -10.49
N ALA A 110 -12.41 -3.55 -9.56
CA ALA A 110 -13.23 -4.69 -9.16
C ALA A 110 -14.16 -5.14 -10.29
N ILE A 111 -14.73 -4.19 -11.05
CA ILE A 111 -15.55 -4.49 -12.24
C ILE A 111 -14.70 -5.22 -13.29
N LEU A 112 -13.52 -4.68 -13.62
CA LEU A 112 -12.59 -5.32 -14.56
C LEU A 112 -12.15 -6.72 -14.10
N MET A 113 -11.91 -6.90 -12.80
CA MET A 113 -11.55 -8.20 -12.22
C MET A 113 -12.70 -9.21 -12.36
N MET A 114 -13.95 -8.81 -12.11
CA MET A 114 -15.11 -9.67 -12.32
C MET A 114 -15.27 -10.06 -13.79
N ILE A 115 -15.06 -9.12 -14.72
CA ILE A 115 -15.11 -9.39 -16.17
C ILE A 115 -14.01 -10.38 -16.57
N THR A 116 -12.78 -10.18 -16.11
CA THR A 116 -11.66 -11.08 -16.42
C THR A 116 -11.87 -12.48 -15.85
N VAL A 117 -12.33 -12.59 -14.59
CA VAL A 117 -12.69 -13.89 -13.99
C VAL A 117 -13.81 -14.57 -14.79
N TRP A 118 -14.82 -13.83 -15.24
CA TRP A 118 -15.89 -14.36 -16.08
C TRP A 118 -15.37 -14.87 -17.43
N ILE A 119 -14.49 -14.13 -18.11
CA ILE A 119 -13.88 -14.56 -19.38
C ILE A 119 -13.06 -15.84 -19.18
N VAL A 120 -12.19 -15.86 -18.16
CA VAL A 120 -11.31 -17.00 -17.88
C VAL A 120 -12.13 -18.25 -17.57
N THR A 121 -13.13 -18.15 -16.69
CA THR A 121 -14.01 -19.28 -16.36
C THR A 121 -14.81 -19.76 -17.57
N ARG A 122 -15.26 -18.85 -18.44
CA ARG A 122 -15.95 -19.19 -19.69
C ARG A 122 -15.04 -19.92 -20.67
N VAL A 123 -13.81 -19.44 -20.90
CA VAL A 123 -12.83 -20.09 -21.78
C VAL A 123 -12.45 -21.47 -21.26
N PHE A 124 -12.25 -21.59 -19.95
CA PHE A 124 -11.89 -22.86 -19.33
C PHE A 124 -13.01 -23.90 -19.43
N LYS A 125 -14.27 -23.49 -19.26
CA LYS A 125 -15.44 -24.35 -19.53
C LYS A 125 -15.55 -24.76 -21.00
N ARG A 126 -15.15 -23.88 -21.94
CA ARG A 126 -15.17 -24.17 -23.38
C ARG A 126 -14.07 -25.15 -23.80
N LYS A 127 -12.91 -25.17 -23.13
CA LYS A 127 -11.83 -26.14 -23.40
C LYS A 127 -12.09 -27.53 -22.80
N ARG A 128 -13.04 -27.66 -21.87
CA ARG A 128 -13.42 -28.94 -21.24
C ARG A 128 -14.64 -29.62 -21.87
N LYS A 129 -15.24 -29.01 -22.90
CA LYS A 129 -16.25 -29.61 -23.77
C LYS A 129 -15.63 -29.83 -25.14
#